data_AF-A0A8S3GA17-F1
#
_entry.id   AF-A0A8S3GA17-F1
#
_cell.length_a   1.000
_cell.length_b   1.000
_cell.length_c   1.000
_cell.angle_alpha   90.00
_cell.angle_beta   90.00
_cell.angle_gamma   90.00
#
_symmetry.space_group_name_H-M   'P 1'
#
loop_
_entity.id
_entity.type
_entity.pdbx_description
1 polymer ?
#
loop_
_entity_poly.entity_id
_entity_poly.type
_entity_poly.pdbx_seq_one_letter_code
_entity_poly.pdbx_strand_id
1 'polypeptide(L)'
;MSTKYSSLLINTLLNASKQTDDDIYRASALSNLGQLCTALRYSLSKDLSEANIFFLILIAVKSYLSVSESSDVRRASILVCELLCQSLEQSTWLTILGNE
;
A
#
# COMPACT_ATOMS: atom_id res chain seq x y z
N MET A 1 13.51 -5.71 13.05
CA MET A 1 12.84 -5.97 14.35
C MET A 1 11.34 -5.83 14.15
N SER A 2 10.57 -6.82 14.63
CA SER A 2 9.09 -6.90 14.69
C SER A 2 8.30 -6.97 13.36
N THR A 3 8.36 -8.11 12.67
CA THR A 3 7.49 -8.47 11.53
C THR A 3 6.18 -9.16 11.93
N LYS A 4 5.95 -9.47 13.21
CA LYS A 4 4.76 -10.23 13.65
C LYS A 4 3.43 -9.51 13.42
N TYR A 5 3.43 -8.18 13.50
CA TYR A 5 2.19 -7.39 13.41
C TYR A 5 2.07 -6.59 12.11
N SER A 6 3.14 -6.45 11.33
CA SER A 6 3.14 -5.68 10.08
C SER A 6 2.11 -6.23 9.10
N SER A 7 2.14 -7.54 8.85
CA SER A 7 1.19 -8.20 7.96
C SER A 7 -0.25 -8.12 8.48
N LEU A 8 -0.43 -8.22 9.80
CA LEU A 8 -1.75 -8.07 10.42
C LEU A 8 -2.31 -6.67 10.17
N LEU A 9 -1.54 -5.63 10.49
CA LEU A 9 -1.96 -4.24 10.33
C LEU A 9 -2.24 -3.87 8.86
N ILE A 10 -1.38 -4.31 7.94
CA ILE A 10 -1.56 -4.10 6.50
C ILE A 10 -2.85 -4.77 6.03
N ASN A 11 -3.08 -6.03 6.42
CA ASN A 11 -4.31 -6.76 6.08
C ASN A 11 -5.55 -6.11 6.69
N THR A 12 -5.47 -5.63 7.93
CA THR A 12 -6.57 -4.91 8.59
C THR A 12 -6.94 -3.65 7.82
N LEU A 13 -5.96 -2.81 7.45
CA LEU A 13 -6.20 -1.57 6.72
C LEU A 13 -6.69 -1.83 5.27
N LEU A 14 -6.15 -2.84 4.60
CA LEU A 14 -6.62 -3.27 3.27
C LEU A 14 -8.04 -3.84 3.30
N ASN A 15 -8.44 -4.52 4.37
CA ASN A 15 -9.81 -4.98 4.52
C ASN A 15 -10.75 -3.83 4.90
N ALA A 16 -10.30 -2.93 5.78
CA ALA A 16 -11.03 -1.74 6.17
C ALA A 16 -11.37 -0.83 4.97
N SER A 17 -10.48 -0.74 3.98
CA SER A 17 -10.75 0.02 2.75
C SER A 17 -11.75 -0.65 1.79
N LYS A 18 -12.11 -1.93 2.02
CA LYS A 18 -13.00 -2.73 1.16
C LYS A 18 -14.39 -2.99 1.75
N GLN A 19 -14.50 -3.08 3.07
CA GLN A 19 -15.70 -3.63 3.73
C GLN A 19 -16.76 -2.59 4.09
N THR A 20 -16.50 -1.30 3.88
CA THR A 20 -17.46 -0.24 4.17
C THR A 20 -17.87 0.50 2.90
N ASP A 21 -19.11 1.00 2.88
CA ASP A 21 -19.62 1.88 1.84
C ASP A 21 -19.29 3.37 2.11
N ASP A 22 -18.74 3.69 3.28
CA ASP A 22 -18.32 5.03 3.63
C ASP A 22 -16.98 5.39 2.96
N ASP A 23 -17.05 6.26 1.96
CA ASP A 23 -15.92 6.76 1.20
C ASP A 23 -14.86 7.48 2.05
N ILE A 24 -15.28 8.22 3.08
CA ILE A 24 -14.35 8.92 3.98
C ILE A 24 -13.55 7.90 4.79
N TYR A 25 -14.22 6.87 5.28
CA TYR A 25 -13.56 5.78 6.00
C TYR A 25 -12.60 5.01 5.10
N ARG A 26 -13.00 4.71 3.85
CA ARG A 26 -12.12 4.06 2.85
C ARG A 26 -10.88 4.89 2.57
N ALA A 27 -11.04 6.20 2.36
CA ALA A 27 -9.94 7.13 2.12
C ALA A 27 -9.00 7.23 3.33
N SER A 28 -9.55 7.24 4.54
CA SER A 28 -8.78 7.23 5.79
C SER A 28 -7.98 5.93 5.95
N ALA A 29 -8.60 4.77 5.72
CA ALA A 29 -7.93 3.48 5.76
C ALA A 29 -6.77 3.39 4.75
N LEU A 30 -6.96 3.90 3.53
CA LEU A 30 -5.91 3.98 2.51
C LEU A 30 -4.77 4.91 2.92
N SER A 31 -5.09 6.09 3.46
CA SER A 31 -4.06 7.04 3.90
C SER A 31 -3.22 6.46 5.05
N ASN A 32 -3.86 5.79 6.00
CA ASN A 32 -3.20 5.09 7.10
C ASN A 32 -2.35 3.92 6.59
N LEU A 33 -2.81 3.20 5.55
CA LEU A 33 -2.04 2.15 4.91
C LEU A 33 -0.75 2.72 4.31
N GLY A 34 -0.83 3.82 3.56
CA GLY A 34 0.35 4.50 3.01
C GLY A 34 1.35 4.90 4.09
N GLN A 35 0.89 5.59 5.14
CA GLN A 35 1.75 6.01 6.26
C GLN A 35 2.39 4.83 7.00
N LEU A 36 1.62 3.77 7.25
CA LEU A 36 2.13 2.55 7.87
C LEU A 36 3.24 1.94 7.02
N CYS A 37 3.05 1.87 5.71
CA CYS A 37 4.06 1.30 4.83
C CYS A 37 5.33 2.16 4.80
N THR A 38 5.21 3.49 4.81
CA THR A 38 6.35 4.40 4.98
C THR A 38 7.07 4.20 6.31
N ALA A 39 6.34 4.05 7.41
CA ALA A 39 6.91 3.80 8.74
C ALA A 39 7.65 2.46 8.82
N LEU A 40 7.14 1.45 8.10
CA LEU A 40 7.81 0.16 7.92
C LEU A 40 8.99 0.24 6.94
N ARG A 41 9.28 1.43 6.36
CA ARG A 41 10.25 1.68 5.28
C ARG A 41 10.07 0.79 4.07
N TYR A 42 8.86 0.23 3.90
CA TYR A 42 8.65 -0.88 2.99
C TYR A 42 9.80 -1.87 3.15
N SER A 43 10.05 -2.28 4.40
CA SER A 43 10.82 -3.45 4.78
C SER A 43 10.14 -4.62 4.09
N LEU A 44 10.37 -4.67 2.79
CA LEU A 44 10.30 -5.75 1.86
C LEU A 44 11.64 -6.40 2.13
N SER A 45 11.66 -7.19 3.19
CA SER A 45 12.75 -8.12 3.43
C SER A 45 13.02 -8.81 2.09
N LYS A 46 14.28 -9.12 1.81
CA LYS A 46 14.70 -9.80 0.57
C LYS A 46 13.98 -11.14 0.31
N ASP A 47 13.17 -11.59 1.27
CA ASP A 47 12.24 -12.70 1.12
C ASP A 47 11.02 -12.31 0.27
N LEU A 48 10.85 -13.00 -0.86
CA LEU A 48 9.74 -12.86 -1.80
C LEU A 48 8.33 -12.89 -1.18
N SER A 49 8.17 -13.39 0.06
CA SER A 49 6.90 -13.37 0.77
C SER A 49 6.40 -11.95 1.07
N GLU A 50 7.30 -10.99 1.29
CA GLU A 50 6.96 -9.59 1.54
C GLU A 50 6.85 -8.78 0.24
N ALA A 51 7.56 -9.18 -0.83
CA ALA A 51 7.33 -8.65 -2.19
C ALA A 51 5.85 -8.78 -2.61
N ASN A 52 5.17 -9.85 -2.16
CA ASN A 52 3.74 -10.02 -2.38
C ASN A 52 2.89 -8.92 -1.72
N ILE A 53 3.33 -8.33 -0.59
CA ILE A 53 2.58 -7.28 0.11
C ILE A 53 2.64 -5.98 -0.68
N PHE A 54 3.81 -5.61 -1.22
CA PHE A 54 3.94 -4.46 -2.10
C PHE A 54 3.04 -4.59 -3.34
N PHE A 55 3.10 -5.75 -4.01
CA PHE A 55 2.22 -6.03 -5.15
C PHE A 55 0.73 -6.02 -4.75
N LEU A 56 0.38 -6.54 -3.59
CA LEU A 56 -1.00 -6.52 -3.08
C LEU A 56 -1.52 -5.10 -2.89
N ILE A 57 -0.68 -4.20 -2.35
CA ILE A 57 -1.02 -2.79 -2.20
C ILE A 57 -1.20 -2.13 -3.57
N LEU A 58 -0.29 -2.38 -4.53
CA LEU A 58 -0.42 -1.85 -5.89
C LEU A 58 -1.70 -2.33 -6.59
N ILE A 59 -2.04 -3.62 -6.45
CA ILE A 59 -3.29 -4.18 -7.00
C ILE A 59 -4.51 -3.50 -6.37
N ALA A 60 -4.49 -3.31 -5.05
CA ALA A 60 -5.58 -2.63 -4.35
C ALA A 60 -5.74 -1.18 -4.82
N VAL A 61 -4.64 -0.42 -4.87
CA VAL A 61 -4.62 0.97 -5.34
C VAL A 61 -5.09 1.08 -6.79
N LYS A 62 -4.62 0.19 -7.68
CA LYS A 62 -5.09 0.14 -9.07
C LYS A 62 -6.61 -0.05 -9.14
N SER A 63 -7.16 -0.97 -8.35
CA SER A 63 -8.61 -1.21 -8.29
C SER A 63 -9.38 0.06 -7.90
N TYR A 64 -8.93 0.76 -6.86
CA TYR A 64 -9.58 2.01 -6.43
C TYR A 64 -9.45 3.14 -7.45
N LEU A 65 -8.31 3.26 -8.14
CA LEU A 65 -8.13 4.25 -9.19
C LEU A 65 -8.99 3.98 -10.43
N SER A 66 -9.21 2.70 -10.77
CA SER A 66 -10.00 2.31 -11.93
C SER A 66 -11.51 2.30 -11.69
N VAL A 67 -11.94 1.98 -10.46
CA VAL A 67 -13.35 1.66 -10.18
C VAL A 67 -14.03 2.68 -9.25
N SER A 68 -13.28 3.38 -8.39
CA SER A 68 -13.91 4.23 -7.38
C SER A 68 -14.44 5.55 -7.95
N GLU A 69 -15.74 5.79 -7.82
CA GLU A 69 -16.39 7.06 -8.18
C GLU A 69 -16.05 8.20 -7.21
N SER A 70 -15.72 7.86 -5.96
CA SER A 70 -15.30 8.82 -4.94
C SER A 70 -13.96 9.46 -5.24
N SER A 71 -13.94 10.80 -5.26
CA SER A 71 -12.70 11.56 -5.45
C SER A 71 -11.75 11.44 -4.26
N ASP A 72 -12.26 11.28 -3.04
CA ASP A 72 -11.44 11.17 -1.83
C ASP A 72 -10.69 9.84 -1.81
N VAL A 73 -11.36 8.75 -2.18
CA VAL A 73 -10.74 7.42 -2.31
C VAL A 73 -9.67 7.42 -3.40
N ARG A 74 -9.93 8.06 -4.56
CA ARG A 74 -8.91 8.17 -5.61
C ARG A 74 -7.70 9.00 -5.15
N ARG A 75 -7.91 10.12 -4.46
CA ARG A 75 -6.82 10.96 -3.93
C ARG A 75 -6.00 10.21 -2.89
N ALA A 76 -6.64 9.51 -1.96
CA ALA A 76 -5.96 8.68 -0.98
C ALA A 76 -5.15 7.54 -1.65
N SER A 77 -5.69 6.96 -2.72
CA SER A 77 -4.99 5.94 -3.52
C SER A 77 -3.74 6.50 -4.21
N ILE A 78 -3.81 7.72 -4.76
CA ILE A 78 -2.64 8.43 -5.33
C ILE A 78 -1.60 8.70 -4.24
N LEU A 79 -2.03 9.14 -3.05
CA LEU A 79 -1.13 9.37 -1.93
C LEU A 79 -0.38 8.10 -1.53
N VAL A 80 -1.04 6.93 -1.54
CA VAL A 80 -0.37 5.65 -1.29
C VAL A 80 0.73 5.40 -2.33
N CYS A 81 0.47 5.65 -3.62
CA CYS A 81 1.51 5.56 -4.67
C CYS A 81 2.67 6.52 -4.45
N GLU A 82 2.39 7.77 -4.07
CA GLU A 82 3.43 8.76 -3.79
C GLU A 82 4.32 8.29 -2.64
N LEU A 83 3.71 7.84 -1.54
CA LEU A 83 4.41 7.33 -0.37
C LEU A 83 5.24 6.09 -0.69
N LEU A 84 4.73 5.17 -1.53
CA LEU A 84 5.46 3.99 -2.06
C LEU A 84 6.72 4.41 -2.84
N CYS A 85 6.62 5.43 -3.69
CA CYS A 85 7.72 5.95 -4.48
C CYS A 85 8.80 6.62 -3.63
N GLN A 86 8.41 7.38 -2.61
CA GLN A 86 9.34 8.14 -1.77
C GLN A 86 10.16 7.28 -0.81
N SER A 87 9.62 6.13 -0.45
CA SER A 87 10.14 5.29 0.63
C SER A 87 11.00 4.13 0.18
N LEU A 88 10.89 3.72 -1.09
CA LEU A 88 11.66 2.64 -1.66
C LEU A 88 13.04 3.14 -2.10
N GLU A 89 14.08 2.37 -1.81
CA GLU A 89 15.40 2.64 -2.34
C GLU A 89 15.43 2.42 -3.86
N GLN A 90 16.28 3.19 -4.55
CA GLN A 90 16.42 3.10 -6.01
C GLN A 90 16.80 1.67 -6.46
N SER A 91 17.61 0.97 -5.67
CA SER A 91 17.98 -0.43 -5.88
C SER A 91 16.75 -1.36 -5.90
N THR A 92 15.81 -1.16 -4.97
CA THR A 92 14.57 -1.94 -4.89
C THR A 92 13.66 -1.68 -6.07
N TRP A 93 13.58 -0.43 -6.55
CA TRP A 93 12.84 -0.10 -7.78
C TRP A 93 13.39 -0.83 -9.00
N LEU A 94 14.72 -0.92 -9.13
CA LEU A 94 15.37 -1.63 -10.24
C LEU A 94 15.06 -3.13 -10.21
N THR A 95 15.07 -3.76 -9.02
CA THR A 95 14.68 -5.16 -8.85
C THR A 95 13.21 -5.40 -9.20
N ILE A 96 12.30 -4.52 -8.76
CA ILE A 96 10.86 -4.67 -9.02
C ILE A 96 10.51 -4.46 -10.50
N LEU A 97 11.18 -3.52 -11.18
CA LEU A 97 10.92 -3.17 -12.57
C LEU A 97 11.69 -4.03 -13.58
N GLY A 98 12.55 -4.95 -13.12
CA GLY A 98 13.22 -5.93 -13.97
C GLY A 98 14.43 -5.41 -14.75
N ASN A 99 15.18 -4.43 -14.21
CA ASN A 99 16.46 -3.99 -14.79
C ASN A 99 17.66 -4.70 -14.14
N GLU A 100 17.66 -6.04 -14.17
CA GLU A 100 18.85 -6.88 -14.03
C GLU A 100 18.89 -7.92 -15.15
#